data_AF-A0A962R1E8-F1
#
_entry.id   AF-A0A962R1E8-F1
#
_cell.length_a   1.000
_cell.length_b   1.000
_cell.length_c   1.000
_cell.angle_alpha   90.00
_cell.angle_beta   90.00
_cell.angle_gamma   90.00
#
_symmetry.space_group_name_H-M   'P 1'
#
loop_
_entity.id
_entity.type
_entity.pdbx_description
1 polymer ?
#
loop_
_entity_poly.entity_id
_entity_poly.type
_entity_poly.pdbx_seq_one_letter_code
_entity_poly.pdbx_strand_id
1 'polypeptide(L)'
;MFDLSACHVERLGDREYRISWRQFDPPRQVAIYMSDDPDRFYGNQQPGTPLLRTSASEARIANPDARVRHYFYLETDRGDGAILAERRLSLQGSPNFRDLGGYLTQDGRKLKWGKLFRSGKLSTLTEQDMHYVRRLGLTLVCDFRQLVEQELDPTVLGAGSPHRLASLPVTPGSRNNFMENLLQRGVVAVDDAAGLMQ
;
A
#
# COMPACT_ATOMS: atom_id res chain seq x y z
N MET A 1 -13.14 8.73 17.47
CA MET A 1 -12.37 7.85 16.57
C MET A 1 -12.70 8.16 15.12
N PHE A 2 -11.71 8.09 14.23
CA PHE A 2 -11.93 8.23 12.79
C PHE A 2 -12.72 7.03 12.22
N ASP A 3 -13.68 7.30 11.32
CA ASP A 3 -14.20 6.28 10.41
C ASP A 3 -13.21 6.15 9.23
N LEU A 4 -12.38 5.12 9.27
CA LEU A 4 -11.36 4.89 8.24
C LEU A 4 -11.95 4.60 6.86
N SER A 5 -13.19 4.12 6.77
CA SER A 5 -13.86 3.91 5.48
C SER A 5 -14.15 5.23 4.75
N ALA A 6 -14.27 6.32 5.52
CA ALA A 6 -14.48 7.67 5.03
C ALA A 6 -13.18 8.50 5.00
N CYS A 7 -12.03 7.90 5.30
CA CYS A 7 -10.74 8.56 5.24
C CYS A 7 -10.05 8.28 3.90
N HIS A 8 -9.72 9.34 3.16
CA HIS A 8 -9.15 9.22 1.82
C HIS A 8 -7.94 10.15 1.65
N VAL A 9 -6.95 9.65 0.91
CA VAL A 9 -5.81 10.42 0.42
C VAL A 9 -5.82 10.30 -1.08
N GLU A 10 -5.91 11.43 -1.76
CA GLU A 10 -5.90 11.55 -3.20
C GLU A 10 -4.74 12.45 -3.61
N ARG A 11 -3.89 11.98 -4.50
CA ARG A 11 -2.83 12.79 -5.10
C ARG A 11 -3.42 13.65 -6.21
N LEU A 12 -3.26 14.96 -6.10
CA LEU A 12 -3.71 15.95 -7.08
C LEU A 12 -2.53 16.42 -7.93
N GLY A 13 -2.20 15.61 -8.95
CA GLY A 13 -1.00 15.82 -9.76
C GLY A 13 0.29 15.68 -8.95
N ASP A 14 1.36 16.38 -9.36
CA ASP A 14 2.69 16.18 -8.76
C ASP A 14 2.95 17.04 -7.51
N ARG A 15 2.05 17.97 -7.17
CA ARG A 15 2.35 19.05 -6.21
C ARG A 15 1.48 19.05 -4.95
N GLU A 16 0.41 18.28 -4.91
CA GLU A 16 -0.54 18.37 -3.81
C GLU A 16 -1.21 17.02 -3.53
N TYR A 17 -1.61 16.84 -2.28
CA TYR A 17 -2.54 15.81 -1.82
C TYR A 17 -3.79 16.48 -1.28
N ARG A 18 -4.95 15.87 -1.56
CA ARG A 18 -6.17 16.09 -0.80
C ARG A 18 -6.34 14.96 0.20
N ILE A 19 -6.50 15.33 1.47
CA ILE A 19 -6.82 14.40 2.55
C ILE A 19 -8.21 14.77 3.05
N SER A 20 -9.11 13.78 3.12
CA SER A 20 -10.48 14.00 3.61
C SER A 20 -10.89 12.90 4.59
N TRP A 21 -11.79 13.26 5.50
CA TRP A 21 -12.38 12.38 6.51
C TRP A 21 -13.83 12.75 6.78
N ARG A 22 -14.59 11.86 7.43
CA ARG A 22 -15.95 12.20 7.89
C ARG A 22 -15.88 13.32 8.93
N GLN A 23 -16.71 14.34 8.76
CA GLN A 23 -16.85 15.43 9.72
C GLN A 23 -17.23 14.89 11.11
N PHE A 24 -16.58 15.41 12.14
CA PHE A 24 -16.92 15.12 13.53
C PHE A 24 -18.06 16.02 14.01
N ASP A 25 -18.94 15.47 14.85
CA ASP A 25 -19.97 16.20 15.57
C ASP A 25 -19.87 15.87 17.07
N PRO A 26 -19.50 16.84 17.94
CA PRO A 26 -19.11 18.22 17.61
C PRO A 26 -17.79 18.27 16.82
N PRO A 27 -17.50 19.39 16.11
CA PRO A 27 -16.25 19.56 15.38
C PRO A 27 -15.02 19.36 16.28
N ARG A 28 -14.01 18.69 15.74
CA ARG A 28 -12.74 18.41 16.43
C ARG A 28 -11.58 18.98 15.65
N GLN A 29 -10.55 19.43 16.34
CA GLN A 29 -9.30 19.79 15.68
C GLN A 29 -8.55 18.52 15.28
N VAL A 30 -8.07 18.48 14.04
CA VAL A 30 -7.25 17.41 13.46
C VAL A 30 -5.87 17.98 13.12
N ALA A 31 -4.83 17.36 13.65
CA ALA A 31 -3.44 17.56 13.28
C ALA A 31 -3.03 16.56 12.21
N ILE A 32 -2.31 17.02 11.18
CA ILE A 32 -1.85 16.20 10.06
C ILE A 32 -0.33 16.16 10.05
N TYR A 33 0.21 14.95 9.99
CA TYR A 33 1.64 14.66 9.92
C TYR A 33 1.94 13.91 8.63
N MET A 34 3.18 13.99 8.14
CA MET A 34 3.62 13.33 6.91
C MET A 34 5.00 12.72 7.12
N SER A 35 5.23 11.57 6.50
CA SER A 35 6.54 10.92 6.43
C SER A 35 6.66 10.13 5.13
N ASP A 36 7.88 9.93 4.66
CA ASP A 36 8.22 9.00 3.58
C ASP A 36 8.52 7.57 4.08
N ASP A 37 8.63 7.39 5.40
CA ASP A 37 8.81 6.08 6.02
C ASP A 37 7.44 5.45 6.37
N PRO A 38 7.08 4.29 5.78
CA PRO A 38 5.84 3.59 6.09
C PRO A 38 5.72 3.18 7.55
N ASP A 39 6.81 2.94 8.27
CA ASP A 39 6.79 2.45 9.64
C ASP A 39 6.74 3.58 10.69
N ARG A 40 6.99 4.83 10.29
CA ARG A 40 7.12 6.01 11.17
C ARG A 40 5.96 6.20 12.15
N PHE A 41 4.74 5.87 11.73
CA PHE A 41 3.53 6.09 12.51
C PHE A 41 3.01 4.81 13.19
N TYR A 42 3.75 3.71 13.09
CA TYR A 42 3.41 2.48 13.79
C TYR A 42 4.19 2.36 15.11
N GLY A 43 3.50 1.94 16.16
CA GLY A 43 4.06 1.88 17.51
C GLY A 43 3.88 3.18 18.29
N ASN A 44 4.51 3.28 19.45
CA ASN A 44 4.31 4.39 20.40
C ASN A 44 5.27 5.57 20.13
N GLN A 45 5.65 5.80 18.88
CA GLN A 45 6.54 6.91 18.51
C GLN A 45 5.74 8.20 18.36
N GLN A 46 6.27 9.31 18.88
CA GLN A 46 5.63 10.62 18.69
C GLN A 46 5.76 11.06 17.23
N PRO A 47 4.67 11.52 16.59
CA PRO A 47 4.67 11.84 15.16
C PRO A 47 5.49 13.10 14.82
N GLY A 48 5.91 13.90 15.81
CA GLY A 48 6.73 15.10 15.64
C GLY A 48 5.90 16.37 15.54
N THR A 49 6.29 17.28 14.65
CA THR A 49 5.58 18.55 14.41
C THR A 49 4.54 18.35 13.29
N PRO A 50 3.26 18.74 13.49
CA PRO A 50 2.26 18.63 12.43
C PRO A 50 2.53 19.63 11.31
N LEU A 51 2.22 19.23 10.09
CA LEU A 51 2.22 20.11 8.91
C LEU A 51 1.08 21.13 8.97
N LEU A 52 -0.07 20.71 9.51
CA LEU A 52 -1.29 21.51 9.55
C LEU A 52 -2.15 21.10 10.74
N ARG A 53 -2.90 22.05 11.30
CA ARG A 53 -4.03 21.80 12.20
C ARG A 53 -5.28 22.43 11.60
N THR A 54 -6.39 21.70 11.56
CA THR A 54 -7.65 22.19 11.00
C THR A 54 -8.86 21.57 11.72
N SER A 55 -9.99 22.28 11.74
CA SER A 55 -11.28 21.73 12.21
C SER A 55 -12.22 21.37 11.04
N ALA A 56 -11.75 21.52 9.80
CA ALA A 56 -12.47 21.10 8.61
C ALA A 56 -12.51 19.57 8.49
N SER A 57 -13.28 19.05 7.53
CA SER A 57 -13.31 17.63 7.15
C SER A 57 -12.35 17.28 6.00
N GLU A 58 -11.58 18.25 5.52
CA GLU A 58 -10.57 18.07 4.49
C GLU A 58 -9.38 19.02 4.65
N ALA A 59 -8.25 18.66 4.03
CA ALA A 59 -7.04 19.46 3.98
C ALA A 59 -6.30 19.24 2.65
N ARG A 60 -5.62 20.30 2.20
CA ARG A 60 -4.66 20.26 1.08
C ARG A 60 -3.25 20.31 1.64
N ILE A 61 -2.41 19.36 1.24
CA ILE A 61 -1.04 19.21 1.72
C ILE A 61 -0.10 19.23 0.51
N ALA A 62 0.96 20.04 0.57
CA ALA A 62 1.96 20.09 -0.48
C ALA A 62 2.68 18.73 -0.63
N ASN A 63 2.90 18.31 -1.87
CA ASN A 63 3.71 17.14 -2.19
C ASN A 63 5.16 17.58 -2.44
N PRO A 64 6.10 17.29 -1.52
CA PRO A 64 7.47 17.79 -1.66
C PRO A 64 8.27 17.04 -2.74
N ASP A 65 7.94 15.78 -3.02
CA ASP A 65 8.55 15.01 -4.11
C ASP A 65 7.57 13.99 -4.69
N ALA A 66 7.13 14.20 -5.93
CA ALA A 66 6.21 13.29 -6.62
C ALA A 66 6.77 11.87 -6.81
N ARG A 67 8.10 11.71 -6.78
CA ARG A 67 8.81 10.43 -6.95
C ARG A 67 8.87 9.64 -5.65
N VAL A 68 8.43 10.21 -4.54
CA VAL A 68 8.38 9.58 -3.22
C VAL A 68 6.93 9.37 -2.82
N ARG A 69 6.70 8.24 -2.15
CA ARG A 69 5.41 7.94 -1.54
C ARG A 69 5.38 8.53 -0.15
N HIS A 70 4.30 9.22 0.18
CA HIS A 70 4.11 9.81 1.50
C HIS A 70 2.99 9.08 2.23
N TYR A 71 3.20 8.94 3.53
CA TYR A 71 2.28 8.39 4.51
C TYR A 71 1.86 9.52 5.43
N PHE A 72 0.60 9.50 5.86
CA PHE A 72 0.00 10.53 6.68
C PHE A 72 -0.49 9.95 7.98
N TYR A 73 -0.32 10.70 9.05
CA TYR A 73 -0.96 10.42 10.33
C TYR A 73 -1.88 11.59 10.67
N LEU A 74 -3.12 11.28 11.00
CA LEU A 74 -4.11 12.24 11.46
C LEU A 74 -4.35 11.97 12.93
N GLU A 75 -4.31 13.01 13.75
CA GLU A 75 -4.57 12.93 15.18
C GLU A 75 -5.61 13.97 15.57
N THR A 76 -6.68 13.53 16.26
CA THR A 76 -7.63 14.47 16.86
C THR A 76 -7.09 15.04 18.17
N ASP A 77 -7.63 16.17 18.59
CA ASP A 77 -7.45 16.73 19.95
C ASP A 77 -7.74 15.76 21.12
N ARG A 78 -8.45 14.65 20.88
CA ARG A 78 -8.71 13.58 21.86
C ARG A 78 -7.70 12.42 21.82
N GLY A 79 -6.69 12.47 20.96
CA GLY A 79 -5.71 11.40 20.76
C GLY A 79 -6.21 10.24 19.89
N ASP A 80 -7.39 10.34 19.26
CA ASP A 80 -7.79 9.37 18.24
C ASP A 80 -6.91 9.56 16.99
N GLY A 81 -6.22 8.49 16.55
CA GLY A 81 -5.29 8.52 15.42
C GLY A 81 -5.73 7.69 14.20
N ALA A 82 -5.32 8.11 13.00
CA ALA A 82 -5.50 7.37 11.75
C ALA A 82 -4.27 7.47 10.85
N ILE A 83 -3.75 6.32 10.39
CA ILE A 83 -2.66 6.26 9.40
C ILE A 83 -3.27 6.06 8.02
N LEU A 84 -2.91 6.93 7.08
CA LEU A 84 -3.46 6.97 5.73
C LEU A 84 -2.34 7.09 4.69
N ALA A 85 -2.61 6.63 3.48
CA ALA A 85 -1.76 6.88 2.31
C ALA A 85 -2.60 6.79 1.04
N GLU A 86 -2.06 7.30 -0.06
CA GLU A 86 -2.67 7.17 -1.38
C GLU A 86 -2.82 5.68 -1.75
N ARG A 87 -4.04 5.21 -2.00
CA ARG A 87 -4.26 3.78 -2.26
C ARG A 87 -3.84 3.32 -3.66
N ARG A 88 -4.16 4.11 -4.69
CA ARG A 88 -3.87 3.79 -6.09
C ARG A 88 -2.63 4.56 -6.49
N LEU A 89 -1.57 3.86 -6.89
CA LEU A 89 -0.32 4.50 -7.30
C LEU A 89 -0.34 4.51 -8.83
N SER A 90 -0.21 5.70 -9.40
CA SER A 90 -0.23 5.89 -10.85
C SER A 90 1.11 5.48 -11.45
N LEU A 91 1.18 4.25 -11.95
CA LEU A 91 2.29 3.78 -12.80
C LEU A 91 1.86 3.86 -14.26
N GLN A 92 2.78 4.28 -15.14
CA GLN A 92 2.51 4.37 -16.57
C GLN A 92 2.38 2.97 -17.19
N GLY A 93 3.27 2.08 -16.78
CA GLY A 93 3.42 0.75 -17.36
C GLY A 93 2.69 -0.38 -16.64
N SER A 94 1.92 -0.10 -15.58
CA SER A 94 1.14 -1.15 -14.91
C SER A 94 -0.18 -0.60 -14.34
N PRO A 95 -1.34 -1.02 -14.87
CA PRO A 95 -2.60 -0.62 -14.31
C PRO A 95 -2.85 -1.28 -12.96
N ASN A 96 -3.74 -0.69 -12.17
CA ASN A 96 -4.22 -1.24 -10.90
C ASN A 96 -3.13 -1.52 -9.85
N PHE A 97 -2.01 -0.77 -9.88
CA PHE A 97 -1.04 -0.80 -8.79
C PHE A 97 -1.64 -0.13 -7.54
N ARG A 98 -1.86 -0.92 -6.48
CA ARG A 98 -2.55 -0.47 -5.26
C ARG A 98 -1.89 -1.02 -4.02
N ASP A 99 -1.81 -0.17 -3.00
CA ASP A 99 -1.48 -0.56 -1.64
C ASP A 99 -2.73 -1.15 -0.96
N LEU A 100 -2.58 -2.28 -0.27
CA LEU A 100 -3.64 -2.96 0.48
C LEU A 100 -3.67 -2.56 1.96
N GLY A 101 -2.79 -1.66 2.39
CA GLY A 101 -2.79 -1.10 3.74
C GLY A 101 -4.12 -0.47 4.15
N GLY A 102 -4.36 -0.43 5.45
CA GLY A 102 -5.56 0.13 6.06
C GLY A 102 -6.82 -0.76 5.98
N TYR A 103 -6.81 -1.87 5.25
CA TYR A 103 -7.92 -2.82 5.29
C TYR A 103 -7.98 -3.55 6.63
N LEU A 104 -9.21 -3.73 7.13
CA LEU A 104 -9.51 -4.52 8.32
C LEU A 104 -9.48 -6.01 7.97
N THR A 105 -8.82 -6.79 8.81
CA THR A 105 -8.86 -8.25 8.78
C THR A 105 -10.03 -8.76 9.64
N GLN A 106 -10.41 -10.03 9.46
CA GLN A 106 -11.53 -10.64 10.18
C GLN A 106 -11.35 -10.64 11.70
N ASP A 107 -10.10 -10.67 12.16
CA ASP A 107 -9.72 -10.60 13.58
C ASP A 107 -9.61 -9.15 14.10
N GLY A 108 -10.06 -8.16 13.33
CA GLY A 108 -10.10 -6.75 13.72
C GLY A 108 -8.77 -6.00 13.63
N ARG A 109 -7.68 -6.66 13.19
CA ARG A 109 -6.40 -5.98 12.90
C ARG A 109 -6.47 -5.21 11.57
N LYS A 110 -5.46 -4.40 11.30
CA LYS A 110 -5.34 -3.62 10.06
C LYS A 110 -4.07 -4.00 9.32
N LEU A 111 -4.16 -4.15 8.01
CA LEU A 111 -2.97 -4.28 7.17
C LEU A 111 -2.14 -2.99 7.26
N LYS A 112 -0.83 -3.12 7.50
CA LYS A 112 0.07 -1.97 7.48
C LYS A 112 0.21 -1.43 6.06
N TRP A 113 0.11 -0.12 5.92
CA TRP A 113 0.45 0.61 4.69
C TRP A 113 1.91 0.38 4.29
N GLY A 114 2.16 0.33 2.98
CA GLY A 114 3.51 0.13 2.43
C GLY A 114 4.05 -1.29 2.54
N LYS A 115 3.24 -2.29 2.96
CA LYS A 115 3.72 -3.67 3.15
C LYS A 115 3.18 -4.68 2.14
N LEU A 116 1.97 -4.48 1.63
CA LEU A 116 1.36 -5.40 0.67
C LEU A 116 0.70 -4.62 -0.47
N PHE A 117 1.07 -4.98 -1.69
CA PHE A 117 0.57 -4.36 -2.90
C PHE A 117 -0.04 -5.40 -3.83
N ARG A 118 -0.96 -4.93 -4.67
CA ARG A 118 -1.46 -5.66 -5.84
C ARG A 118 -1.22 -4.83 -7.08
N SER A 119 -1.02 -5.48 -8.22
CA SER A 119 -0.86 -4.82 -9.51
C SER A 119 -1.47 -5.67 -10.63
N GLY A 120 -1.58 -5.10 -11.82
CA GLY A 120 -1.61 -5.89 -13.05
C GLY A 120 -0.24 -6.49 -13.36
N LYS A 121 -0.06 -6.91 -14.63
CA LYS A 121 1.26 -7.34 -15.11
C LYS A 121 2.29 -6.20 -15.01
N LEU A 122 3.55 -6.57 -14.84
CA LEU A 122 4.68 -5.65 -14.66
C LEU A 122 5.63 -5.68 -15.85
N SER A 123 5.23 -6.25 -16.99
CA SER A 123 6.07 -6.39 -18.19
C SER A 123 6.29 -5.08 -18.95
N THR A 124 5.45 -4.08 -18.72
CA THR A 124 5.44 -2.82 -19.46
C THR A 124 5.86 -1.60 -18.62
N LEU A 125 6.46 -1.83 -17.44
CA LEU A 125 6.94 -0.74 -16.57
C LEU A 125 7.96 0.15 -17.30
N THR A 126 7.78 1.46 -17.18
CA THR A 126 8.78 2.44 -17.63
C THR A 126 9.97 2.48 -16.66
N GLU A 127 11.08 3.09 -17.07
CA GLU A 127 12.22 3.32 -16.17
C GLU A 127 11.82 4.09 -14.91
N GLN A 128 10.97 5.11 -15.07
CA GLN A 128 10.43 5.88 -13.96
C GLN A 128 9.61 5.00 -13.02
N ASP A 129 8.75 4.13 -13.55
CA ASP A 129 7.97 3.19 -12.74
C ASP A 129 8.88 2.22 -11.98
N MET A 130 9.91 1.67 -12.64
CA MET A 130 10.87 0.76 -12.01
C MET A 130 11.62 1.44 -10.87
N HIS A 131 12.05 2.69 -11.04
CA HIS A 131 12.66 3.47 -9.97
C HIS A 131 11.70 3.77 -8.83
N TYR A 132 10.43 4.02 -9.13
CA TYR A 132 9.41 4.25 -8.12
C TYR A 132 9.11 2.99 -7.31
N VAL A 133 8.90 1.84 -7.99
CA VAL A 133 8.67 0.53 -7.33
C VAL A 133 9.85 0.14 -6.43
N ARG A 134 11.10 0.37 -6.86
CA ARG A 134 12.29 0.15 -6.02
C ARG A 134 12.27 0.99 -4.74
N ARG A 135 11.81 2.25 -4.81
CA ARG A 135 11.71 3.12 -3.65
C ARG A 135 10.61 2.72 -2.66
N LEU A 136 9.65 1.89 -3.08
CA LEU A 136 8.66 1.33 -2.16
C LEU A 136 9.27 0.33 -1.16
N GLY A 137 10.52 -0.11 -1.38
CA GLY A 137 11.19 -1.06 -0.49
C GLY A 137 10.63 -2.48 -0.56
N LEU A 138 9.95 -2.82 -1.67
CA LEU A 138 9.43 -4.16 -1.89
C LEU A 138 10.58 -5.14 -2.15
N THR A 139 10.45 -6.36 -1.64
CA THR A 139 11.50 -7.38 -1.71
C THR A 139 11.06 -8.64 -2.44
N LEU A 140 9.76 -8.86 -2.59
CA LEU A 140 9.17 -10.06 -3.19
C LEU A 140 8.05 -9.67 -4.15
N VAL A 141 8.10 -10.25 -5.35
CA VAL A 141 7.01 -10.24 -6.32
C VAL A 141 6.50 -11.66 -6.49
N CYS A 142 5.22 -11.86 -6.22
CA CYS A 142 4.53 -13.11 -6.49
C CYS A 142 3.79 -12.99 -7.84
N ASP A 143 4.26 -13.70 -8.87
CA ASP A 143 3.64 -13.70 -10.19
C ASP A 143 2.65 -14.86 -10.31
N PHE A 144 1.36 -14.53 -10.27
CA PHE A 144 0.27 -15.50 -10.32
C PHE A 144 -0.20 -15.85 -11.74
N ARG A 145 0.35 -15.20 -12.77
CA ARG A 145 -0.06 -15.43 -14.15
C ARG A 145 0.31 -16.84 -14.61
N GLN A 146 -0.35 -17.37 -15.64
CA GLN A 146 0.04 -18.65 -16.24
C GLN A 146 1.48 -18.58 -16.77
N LEU A 147 2.18 -19.71 -16.82
CA LEU A 147 3.57 -19.76 -17.28
C LEU A 147 3.74 -19.17 -18.68
N VAL A 148 2.81 -19.46 -19.60
CA VAL A 148 2.80 -18.88 -20.95
C VAL A 148 2.70 -17.35 -20.94
N GLU A 149 1.92 -16.77 -20.03
CA GLU A 149 1.83 -15.32 -19.88
C GLU A 149 3.11 -14.73 -19.29
N GLN A 150 3.77 -15.45 -18.36
CA GLN A 150 5.06 -15.04 -17.80
C GLN A 150 6.17 -15.06 -18.85
N GLU A 151 6.14 -16.02 -19.78
CA GLU A 151 7.11 -16.13 -20.88
C GLU A 151 6.90 -15.05 -21.95
N LEU A 152 5.63 -14.81 -22.35
CA LEU A 152 5.29 -13.81 -23.36
C LEU A 152 5.42 -12.37 -22.83
N ASP A 153 5.10 -12.15 -21.56
CA ASP A 153 5.11 -10.86 -20.89
C ASP A 153 5.94 -10.97 -19.59
N PRO A 154 7.28 -11.09 -19.65
CA PRO A 154 8.09 -11.29 -18.45
C PRO A 154 8.00 -10.09 -17.50
N THR A 155 7.97 -10.35 -16.20
CA THR A 155 8.08 -9.29 -15.20
C THR A 155 9.50 -8.71 -15.21
N VAL A 156 9.65 -7.43 -15.55
CA VAL A 156 10.93 -6.73 -15.64
C VAL A 156 10.96 -5.57 -14.64
N LEU A 157 11.84 -5.67 -13.64
CA LEU A 157 12.07 -4.62 -12.62
C LEU A 157 13.44 -3.94 -12.78
N GLY A 158 14.01 -4.06 -13.98
CA GLY A 158 15.30 -3.53 -14.41
C GLY A 158 16.50 -4.29 -13.83
N ALA A 159 17.67 -4.09 -14.45
CA ALA A 159 18.91 -4.77 -14.07
C ALA A 159 19.28 -4.47 -12.59
N GLY A 160 19.76 -5.50 -11.88
CA GLY A 160 20.18 -5.38 -10.48
C GLY A 160 19.02 -5.16 -9.49
N SER A 161 17.78 -5.40 -9.90
CA SER A 161 16.63 -5.36 -9.00
C SER A 161 16.84 -6.28 -7.79
N PRO A 162 16.68 -5.78 -6.54
CA PRO A 162 16.79 -6.61 -5.35
C PRO A 162 15.56 -7.50 -5.13
N HIS A 163 14.51 -7.33 -5.93
CA HIS A 163 13.25 -8.05 -5.77
C HIS A 163 13.42 -9.51 -6.17
N ARG A 164 13.02 -10.41 -5.27
CA ARG A 164 12.87 -11.83 -5.57
C ARG A 164 11.59 -12.04 -6.36
N LEU A 165 11.65 -12.79 -7.46
CA LEU A 165 10.49 -13.18 -8.24
C LEU A 165 10.09 -14.61 -7.87
N ALA A 166 8.87 -14.79 -7.37
CA ALA A 166 8.26 -16.08 -7.10
C ALA A 166 7.16 -16.34 -8.13
N SER A 167 7.39 -17.29 -9.03
CA SER A 167 6.37 -17.76 -9.97
C SER A 167 5.42 -18.73 -9.26
N LEU A 168 4.14 -18.38 -9.21
CA LEU A 168 3.06 -19.07 -8.51
C LEU A 168 1.81 -19.16 -9.41
N PRO A 169 1.90 -19.77 -10.60
CA PRO A 169 0.82 -19.73 -11.58
C PRO A 169 -0.49 -20.28 -11.02
N VAL A 170 -1.59 -19.52 -11.13
CA VAL A 170 -2.92 -19.95 -10.67
C VAL A 170 -3.85 -20.19 -11.85
N THR A 171 -4.46 -21.37 -11.91
CA THR A 171 -5.46 -21.68 -12.94
C THR A 171 -6.76 -20.93 -12.60
N PRO A 172 -7.34 -20.16 -13.55
CA PRO A 172 -8.62 -19.49 -13.33
C PRO A 172 -9.68 -20.48 -12.82
N GLY A 173 -10.34 -20.12 -11.71
CA GLY A 173 -11.40 -20.94 -11.12
C GLY A 173 -10.94 -22.07 -10.17
N SER A 174 -9.63 -22.27 -9.92
CA SER A 174 -9.13 -23.27 -8.97
C SER A 174 -8.42 -22.61 -7.78
N ARG A 175 -9.04 -22.66 -6.59
CA ARG A 175 -8.41 -22.25 -5.32
C ARG A 175 -7.28 -23.22 -4.90
N ASN A 176 -7.39 -24.49 -5.28
CA ASN A 176 -6.50 -25.56 -4.80
C ASN A 176 -5.09 -25.42 -5.37
N ASN A 177 -4.97 -25.03 -6.64
CA ASN A 177 -3.66 -24.88 -7.30
C ASN A 177 -2.80 -23.76 -6.66
N PHE A 178 -3.43 -22.75 -6.07
CA PHE A 178 -2.71 -21.67 -5.38
C PHE A 178 -2.06 -22.17 -4.08
N MET A 179 -2.80 -22.89 -3.24
CA MET A 179 -2.30 -23.38 -1.95
C MET A 179 -1.19 -24.41 -2.13
N GLU A 180 -1.32 -25.31 -3.10
CA GLU A 180 -0.26 -26.28 -3.44
C GLU A 180 1.04 -25.59 -3.86
N ASN A 181 0.98 -24.59 -4.75
CA ASN A 181 2.15 -23.84 -5.20
C ASN A 181 2.82 -23.04 -4.07
N LEU A 182 2.02 -22.45 -3.18
CA LEU A 182 2.52 -21.68 -2.04
C LEU A 182 3.32 -22.57 -1.07
N LEU A 183 2.81 -23.77 -0.80
CA LEU A 183 3.41 -24.72 0.15
C LEU A 183 4.63 -25.45 -0.41
N GLN A 184 4.56 -25.90 -1.65
CA GLN A 184 5.66 -26.65 -2.27
C GLN A 184 6.90 -25.79 -2.56
N ARG A 185 6.71 -24.48 -2.82
CA ARG A 185 7.82 -23.59 -3.20
C ARG A 185 8.43 -22.82 -2.02
N GLY A 186 7.93 -23.00 -0.79
CA GLY A 186 8.51 -22.40 0.41
C GLY A 186 8.60 -20.87 0.36
N VAL A 187 7.74 -20.22 -0.43
CA VAL A 187 7.79 -18.77 -0.68
C VAL A 187 7.36 -17.98 0.58
N VAL A 188 6.57 -18.62 1.45
CA VAL A 188 6.16 -18.10 2.75
C VAL A 188 6.31 -19.22 3.77
N ALA A 189 7.01 -18.97 4.88
CA ALA A 189 6.91 -19.83 6.06
C ALA A 189 5.54 -19.58 6.68
N VAL A 190 4.62 -20.51 6.51
CA VAL A 190 3.30 -20.46 7.14
C VAL A 190 3.32 -21.48 8.27
N ASP A 191 3.29 -21.00 9.52
CA ASP A 191 3.31 -21.89 10.70
C ASP A 191 2.07 -22.81 10.74
N ASP A 192 0.97 -22.39 10.10
CA ASP A 192 -0.21 -23.23 9.90
C ASP A 192 -0.87 -22.95 8.53
N ALA A 193 -0.45 -23.73 7.53
CA ALA A 193 -1.06 -23.71 6.21
C ALA A 193 -2.41 -24.43 6.15
N ALA A 194 -2.70 -25.31 7.13
CA ALA A 194 -3.91 -26.12 7.14
C ALA A 194 -5.14 -25.28 7.53
N GLY A 195 -4.97 -24.28 8.40
CA GLY A 195 -6.03 -23.32 8.76
C GLY A 195 -6.49 -22.41 7.62
N LEU A 196 -5.71 -22.26 6.54
CA LEU A 196 -6.07 -21.46 5.36
C LEU A 196 -6.93 -22.21 4.33
N MET A 197 -7.01 -23.55 4.43
CA MET A 197 -7.74 -24.39 3.47
C MET A 197 -9.17 -24.77 3.92
N GLN A 198 -9.53 -24.47 5.18
CA GLN A 198 -10.91 -24.60 5.69
C GLN A 198 -11.75 -23.40 5.24
#